data_AF-A0A1W9SP24-F1
#
_entry.id   AF-A0A1W9SP24-F1
#
_cell.length_a   1.000
_cell.length_b   1.000
_cell.length_c   1.000
_cell.angle_alpha   90.00
_cell.angle_beta   90.00
_cell.angle_gamma   90.00
#
_symmetry.space_group_name_H-M   'P 1'
#
loop_
_entity.id
_entity.type
_entity.pdbx_description
1 polymer ?
#
loop_
_entity_poly.entity_id
_entity_poly.type
_entity_poly.pdbx_seq_one_letter_code
_entity_poly.pdbx_strand_id
1 'polypeptide(L)'
;MDKKNDFFTELTISSQIKISIVTKYFSAWANVMKKTKGDIAYIDLFAGPGSYADKNKTKSTPIIILNNVLKDNILKNKVKFLFNDKEKDYTNRLRVEIDSISNISELKYKIKIFNFSVGENIVTEFKKEKLIPTFLFIDPWGYKGLTCYFWRRIR
;
A
#
# COMPACT_ATOMS: atom_id res chain seq x y z
N MET A 1 -15.52 24.43 -12.15
CA MET A 1 -15.59 23.47 -11.03
C MET A 1 -15.13 22.13 -11.57
N ASP A 2 -13.86 21.82 -11.41
CA ASP A 2 -13.28 20.59 -11.92
C ASP A 2 -13.88 19.40 -11.17
N LYS A 3 -14.56 18.51 -11.91
CA LYS A 3 -14.94 17.20 -11.39
C LYS A 3 -13.65 16.47 -11.02
N LYS A 4 -13.31 16.46 -9.73
CA LYS A 4 -12.36 15.48 -9.16
C LYS A 4 -12.93 14.10 -9.51
N ASN A 5 -12.44 13.50 -10.59
CA ASN A 5 -12.67 12.09 -10.90
C ASN A 5 -12.01 11.29 -9.78
N ASP A 6 -12.78 11.02 -8.74
CA ASP A 6 -12.33 10.42 -7.50
C ASP A 6 -11.99 8.95 -7.79
N PHE A 7 -10.69 8.66 -7.94
CA PHE A 7 -10.14 7.38 -8.41
C PHE A 7 -10.61 6.18 -7.57
N PHE A 8 -11.03 6.44 -6.33
CA PHE A 8 -11.48 5.45 -5.37
C PHE A 8 -12.99 5.39 -5.19
N THR A 9 -13.78 5.97 -6.11
CA THR A 9 -15.26 5.83 -6.08
C THR A 9 -15.69 4.42 -6.46
N GLU A 10 -15.21 3.91 -7.58
CA GLU A 10 -15.51 2.56 -8.05
C GLU A 10 -14.24 1.78 -8.37
N LEU A 11 -14.26 0.48 -8.07
CA LEU A 11 -13.15 -0.40 -8.34
C LEU A 11 -13.08 -0.77 -9.83
N THR A 12 -12.12 -0.19 -10.54
CA THR A 12 -11.86 -0.52 -11.95
C THR A 12 -11.15 -1.87 -12.11
N ILE A 13 -11.25 -2.49 -13.29
CA ILE A 13 -10.51 -3.71 -13.65
C ILE A 13 -8.99 -3.49 -13.49
N SER A 14 -8.48 -2.32 -13.91
CA SER A 14 -7.06 -2.01 -13.78
C SER A 14 -6.63 -1.92 -12.32
N SER A 15 -7.47 -1.35 -11.45
CA SER A 15 -7.24 -1.32 -10.01
C SER A 15 -7.24 -2.72 -9.40
N GLN A 16 -8.13 -3.62 -9.85
CA GLN A 16 -8.15 -5.03 -9.42
C GLN A 16 -6.86 -5.76 -9.81
N ILE A 17 -6.42 -5.60 -11.06
CA ILE A 17 -5.17 -6.19 -11.55
C ILE A 17 -3.99 -5.67 -10.73
N LYS A 18 -3.93 -4.36 -10.49
CA LYS A 18 -2.89 -3.73 -9.65
C LYS A 18 -2.86 -4.33 -8.25
N ILE A 19 -4.01 -4.38 -7.57
CA ILE A 19 -4.13 -4.99 -6.25
C ILE A 19 -3.65 -6.44 -6.30
N SER A 20 -4.06 -7.22 -7.30
CA SER A 20 -3.66 -8.63 -7.45
C SER A 20 -2.14 -8.78 -7.60
N ILE A 21 -1.52 -7.97 -8.46
CA ILE A 21 -0.07 -8.00 -8.69
C ILE A 21 0.67 -7.66 -7.40
N VAL A 22 0.40 -6.48 -6.81
CA VAL A 22 1.17 -6.02 -5.65
C VAL A 22 1.03 -6.98 -4.48
N THR A 23 -0.20 -7.45 -4.20
CA THR A 23 -0.45 -8.37 -3.08
C THR A 23 0.20 -9.74 -3.27
N LYS A 24 0.14 -10.31 -4.49
CA LYS A 24 0.83 -11.58 -4.80
C LYS A 24 2.35 -11.46 -4.71
N TYR A 25 2.92 -10.42 -5.31
CA TYR A 25 4.36 -10.20 -5.29
C TYR A 25 4.88 -9.94 -3.87
N PHE A 26 4.19 -9.08 -3.10
CA PHE A 26 4.53 -8.86 -1.70
C PHE A 26 4.48 -10.16 -0.90
N SER A 27 3.43 -10.97 -1.09
CA SER A 27 3.28 -12.23 -0.34
C SER A 27 4.39 -13.23 -0.68
N ALA A 28 4.76 -13.36 -1.95
CA ALA A 28 5.88 -14.20 -2.36
C ALA A 28 7.21 -13.71 -1.78
N TRP A 29 7.49 -12.41 -1.91
CA TRP A 29 8.69 -11.77 -1.37
C TRP A 29 8.77 -11.91 0.15
N ALA A 30 7.70 -11.59 0.88
CA ALA A 30 7.63 -11.68 2.34
C ALA A 30 7.84 -13.13 2.83
N ASN A 31 7.36 -14.12 2.09
CA ASN A 31 7.60 -15.53 2.40
C ASN A 31 9.06 -15.97 2.25
N VAL A 32 9.82 -15.32 1.37
CA VAL A 32 11.29 -15.51 1.30
C VAL A 32 11.94 -14.77 2.46
N MET A 33 11.59 -13.50 2.66
CA MET A 33 12.20 -12.65 3.66
C MET A 33 11.91 -13.07 5.11
N LYS A 34 10.80 -13.75 5.39
CA LYS A 34 10.50 -14.21 6.76
C LYS A 34 11.57 -15.17 7.31
N LYS A 35 12.33 -15.84 6.43
CA LYS A 35 13.44 -16.75 6.79
C LYS A 35 14.74 -16.02 7.12
N THR A 36 14.90 -14.76 6.70
CA THR A 36 16.11 -13.99 6.99
C THR A 36 16.09 -13.46 8.42
N LYS A 37 17.26 -13.16 8.98
CA LYS A 37 17.37 -12.44 10.25
C LYS A 37 17.03 -10.97 10.02
N GLY A 38 16.40 -10.34 11.01
CA GLY A 38 16.05 -8.92 10.98
C GLY A 38 14.60 -8.61 10.58
N ASP A 39 14.29 -7.32 10.63
CA ASP A 39 13.01 -6.74 10.23
C ASP A 39 12.97 -6.50 8.72
N ILE A 40 11.76 -6.29 8.20
CA ILE A 40 11.52 -5.87 6.82
C ILE A 40 10.54 -4.71 6.78
N ALA A 41 10.51 -3.96 5.67
CA ALA A 41 9.55 -2.88 5.48
C ALA A 41 8.64 -3.12 4.27
N TYR A 42 7.36 -2.75 4.42
CA TYR A 42 6.47 -2.50 3.31
C TYR A 42 6.15 -1.01 3.25
N ILE A 43 6.35 -0.43 2.08
CA ILE A 43 6.24 1.01 1.88
C ILE A 43 5.34 1.26 0.67
N ASP A 44 4.30 2.06 0.88
CA ASP A 44 3.38 2.48 -0.17
C ASP A 44 3.32 4.01 -0.21
N LEU A 45 3.78 4.61 -1.30
CA LEU A 45 3.89 6.07 -1.42
C LEU A 45 2.61 6.76 -1.91
N PHE A 46 1.68 5.96 -2.42
CA PHE A 46 0.41 6.38 -3.00
C PHE A 46 -0.69 5.45 -2.46
N ALA A 47 -0.76 5.34 -1.13
CA ALA A 47 -1.54 4.33 -0.43
C ALA A 47 -3.06 4.51 -0.61
N GLY A 48 -3.52 5.74 -0.88
CA GLY A 48 -4.94 6.04 -1.02
C GLY A 48 -5.73 5.89 0.28
N PRO A 49 -7.07 5.87 0.20
CA PRO A 49 -7.98 5.97 1.35
C PRO A 49 -8.18 4.69 2.17
N GLY A 50 -7.53 3.57 1.81
CA GLY A 50 -7.73 2.29 2.50
C GLY A 50 -8.89 1.44 1.93
N SER A 51 -9.99 2.06 1.53
CA SER A 51 -11.16 1.39 0.92
C SER A 51 -11.73 2.20 -0.25
N TYR A 52 -12.33 1.51 -1.21
CA TYR A 52 -13.15 2.12 -2.27
C TYR A 52 -14.50 2.54 -1.69
N ALA A 53 -15.10 3.61 -2.22
CA ALA A 53 -16.43 4.08 -1.83
C ALA A 53 -17.56 3.30 -2.53
N ASP A 54 -17.26 2.13 -3.10
CA ASP A 54 -18.26 1.25 -3.69
C ASP A 54 -19.19 0.67 -2.61
N LYS A 55 -20.31 0.08 -3.04
CA LYS A 55 -21.31 -0.49 -2.12
C LYS A 55 -20.73 -1.55 -1.18
N ASN A 56 -19.63 -2.21 -1.58
CA ASN A 56 -19.01 -3.30 -0.85
C ASN A 56 -17.84 -2.84 0.02
N LYS A 57 -17.51 -1.54 0.02
CA LYS A 57 -16.32 -0.96 0.63
C LYS A 57 -15.05 -1.77 0.32
N THR A 58 -14.81 -2.04 -0.95
CA THR A 58 -13.72 -2.94 -1.34
C THR A 58 -12.38 -2.46 -0.78
N LYS A 59 -11.62 -3.37 -0.17
CA LYS A 59 -10.33 -3.05 0.45
C LYS A 59 -9.28 -2.72 -0.62
N SER A 60 -8.49 -1.68 -0.37
CA SER A 60 -7.34 -1.31 -1.20
C SER A 60 -6.07 -2.09 -0.82
N THR A 61 -5.01 -1.93 -1.61
CA THR A 61 -3.70 -2.58 -1.45
C THR A 61 -3.16 -2.55 -0.01
N PRO A 62 -3.01 -1.39 0.67
CA PRO A 62 -2.44 -1.34 2.02
C PRO A 62 -3.22 -2.19 3.01
N ILE A 63 -4.56 -2.15 2.95
CA ILE A 63 -5.43 -2.91 3.86
C ILE A 63 -5.34 -4.42 3.60
N ILE A 64 -5.27 -4.84 2.33
CA ILE A 64 -5.13 -6.27 1.99
C ILE A 64 -3.79 -6.81 2.48
N ILE A 65 -2.70 -6.08 2.23
CA ILE A 65 -1.35 -6.48 2.67
C ILE A 65 -1.29 -6.57 4.19
N LEU A 66 -1.84 -5.58 4.88
CA LEU A 66 -1.84 -5.54 6.33
C LEU A 66 -2.61 -6.73 6.93
N ASN A 67 -3.79 -7.04 6.39
CA ASN A 67 -4.56 -8.22 6.79
C ASN A 67 -3.81 -9.54 6.53
N ASN A 68 -3.05 -9.63 5.43
CA ASN A 68 -2.23 -10.81 5.15
C ASN A 68 -1.06 -10.96 6.14
N VAL A 69 -0.42 -9.85 6.52
CA VAL A 69 0.66 -9.85 7.50
C VAL A 69 0.17 -10.21 8.90
N LEU A 70 -0.98 -9.69 9.33
CA LEU A 70 -1.58 -10.02 10.62
C LEU A 70 -1.87 -11.52 10.79
N LYS A 71 -2.17 -12.23 9.71
CA LYS A 71 -2.42 -13.68 9.72
C LYS A 71 -1.15 -14.52 9.91
N ASP A 72 0.04 -13.97 9.68
CA ASP A 72 1.31 -14.68 9.82
C ASP A 72 2.05 -14.21 11.09
N ASN A 73 2.17 -15.10 12.06
CA ASN A 73 2.79 -14.82 13.37
C ASN A 73 4.25 -14.37 13.28
N ILE A 74 4.97 -14.72 12.22
CA ILE A 74 6.34 -14.27 11.99
C ILE A 74 6.32 -12.86 11.39
N LEU A 75 5.48 -12.63 10.37
CA LEU A 75 5.43 -11.35 9.66
C LEU A 75 4.89 -10.23 10.54
N LYS A 76 3.85 -10.44 11.34
CA LYS A 76 3.31 -9.41 12.26
C LYS A 76 4.35 -8.88 13.26
N ASN A 77 5.38 -9.68 13.54
CA ASN A 77 6.50 -9.34 14.42
C ASN A 77 7.75 -8.82 13.69
N LYS A 78 7.73 -8.74 12.35
CA LYS A 78 8.89 -8.34 11.52
C LYS A 78 8.62 -7.16 10.60
N VAL A 79 7.40 -6.99 10.12
CA VAL A 79 7.08 -6.00 9.09
C VAL A 79 6.85 -4.62 9.70
N LYS A 80 7.59 -3.63 9.19
CA LYS A 80 7.35 -2.20 9.43
C LYS A 80 6.52 -1.65 8.27
N PHE A 81 5.43 -0.97 8.59
CA PHE A 81 4.54 -0.37 7.60
C PHE A 81 4.75 1.14 7.53
N LEU A 82 4.93 1.63 6.30
CA LEU A 82 4.96 3.06 6.00
C LEU A 82 4.04 3.35 4.83
N PHE A 83 3.05 4.20 5.08
CA PHE A 83 2.11 4.67 4.08
C PHE A 83 2.25 6.17 3.88
N ASN A 84 2.16 6.62 2.64
CA ASN A 84 2.06 8.03 2.30
C ASN A 84 0.97 8.24 1.26
N ASP A 85 0.32 9.40 1.32
CA ASP A 85 -0.45 9.93 0.22
C ASP A 85 -0.40 11.47 0.26
N LYS A 86 -0.43 12.12 -0.89
CA LYS A 86 -0.45 13.59 -0.97
C LYS A 86 -1.79 14.16 -0.54
N GLU A 87 -2.88 13.43 -0.75
CA GLU A 87 -4.23 13.88 -0.40
C GLU A 87 -4.50 13.61 1.08
N LYS A 88 -4.65 14.67 1.88
CA LYS A 88 -4.84 14.57 3.33
C LYS A 88 -6.07 13.74 3.71
N ASP A 89 -7.16 13.89 2.95
CA ASP A 89 -8.39 13.12 3.18
C ASP A 89 -8.15 11.60 3.06
N TYR A 90 -7.38 11.17 2.06
CA TYR A 90 -7.03 9.76 1.89
C TYR A 90 -6.23 9.23 3.07
N THR A 91 -5.24 9.99 3.55
CA THR A 91 -4.46 9.56 4.73
C THR A 91 -5.30 9.48 6.02
N ASN A 92 -6.28 10.36 6.18
CA ASN A 92 -7.20 10.33 7.32
C ASN A 92 -8.13 9.12 7.26
N ARG A 93 -8.73 8.86 6.08
CA ARG A 93 -9.58 7.69 5.86
C ARG A 93 -8.80 6.39 6.03
N LEU A 94 -7.58 6.33 5.50
CA LEU A 94 -6.69 5.18 5.66
C LEU A 94 -6.42 4.89 7.15
N ARG A 95 -6.20 5.93 7.97
CA ARG A 95 -6.03 5.77 9.41
C ARG A 95 -7.27 5.16 10.06
N VAL A 96 -8.46 5.68 9.75
CA VAL A 96 -9.73 5.14 10.27
C VAL A 96 -9.93 3.68 9.86
N GLU A 97 -9.65 3.34 8.60
CA GLU A 97 -9.74 1.97 8.09
C GLU A 97 -8.77 1.04 8.82
N ILE A 98 -7.52 1.47 9.04
CA ILE A 98 -6.51 0.70 9.77
C ILE A 98 -6.93 0.49 11.23
N ASP A 99 -7.40 1.53 11.90
CA ASP A 99 -7.81 1.47 13.31
C ASP A 99 -9.05 0.58 13.49
N SER A 100 -9.85 0.38 12.44
CA SER A 100 -11.00 -0.54 12.44
C SER A 100 -10.63 -2.02 12.30
N ILE A 101 -9.37 -2.34 11.95
CA ILE A 101 -8.92 -3.73 11.78
C ILE A 101 -8.78 -4.40 13.15
N SER A 102 -9.51 -5.49 13.35
CA SER A 102 -9.35 -6.36 14.52
C SER A 102 -7.89 -6.80 14.64
N ASN A 103 -7.34 -6.71 15.85
CA ASN A 103 -6.00 -7.20 16.19
C ASN A 103 -4.85 -6.38 15.58
N ILE A 104 -5.11 -5.14 15.14
CA ILE A 104 -4.06 -4.23 14.67
C ILE A 104 -2.96 -3.98 15.71
N SER A 105 -3.31 -4.07 17.00
CA SER A 105 -2.40 -3.96 18.14
C SER A 105 -1.42 -5.13 18.28
N GLU A 106 -1.64 -6.24 17.57
CA GLU A 106 -0.69 -7.38 17.55
C GLU A 106 0.55 -7.12 16.69
N LEU A 107 0.55 -6.06 15.88
CA LEU A 107 1.75 -5.64 15.16
C LEU A 107 2.81 -5.17 16.14
N LYS A 108 4.01 -5.76 16.06
CA LYS A 108 5.16 -5.32 16.86
C LYS A 108 5.50 -3.84 16.64
N TYR A 109 5.35 -3.37 15.40
CA TYR A 109 5.69 -2.01 15.00
C TYR A 109 4.43 -1.19 14.71
N LYS A 110 4.39 0.03 15.25
CA LYS A 110 3.36 1.01 14.90
C LYS A 110 3.47 1.39 13.43
N ILE A 111 2.32 1.50 12.78
CA ILE A 111 2.21 1.91 11.38
C ILE A 111 2.48 3.41 11.29
N LYS A 112 3.36 3.81 10.37
CA LYS A 112 3.61 5.22 10.06
C LYS A 112 2.77 5.63 8.86
N ILE A 113 1.96 6.68 9.02
CA ILE A 113 1.17 7.28 7.93
C ILE A 113 1.60 8.73 7.78
N PHE A 114 2.05 9.07 6.58
CA PHE A 114 2.52 10.40 6.22
C PHE A 114 1.59 11.06 5.20
N ASN A 115 1.64 12.38 5.17
CA ASN A 115 0.92 13.18 4.20
C ASN A 115 1.88 14.21 3.58
N PHE A 116 2.65 13.78 2.59
CA PHE A 116 3.51 14.68 1.81
C PHE A 116 3.47 14.34 0.32
N SER A 117 3.76 15.34 -0.51
CA SER A 117 4.00 15.11 -1.93
C SER A 117 5.32 14.35 -2.11
N VAL A 118 5.28 13.30 -2.93
CA VAL A 118 6.47 12.49 -3.24
C VAL A 118 7.45 13.35 -4.04
N GLY A 119 8.64 13.57 -3.48
CA GLY A 119 9.68 14.47 -3.96
C GLY A 119 10.88 14.44 -3.00
N GLU A 120 11.61 15.52 -2.82
CA GLU A 120 12.83 15.56 -1.98
C GLU A 120 12.58 15.15 -0.51
N ASN A 121 11.39 15.42 0.02
CA ASN A 121 11.00 15.12 1.40
C ASN A 121 11.08 13.63 1.74
N ILE A 122 10.85 12.77 0.74
CA ILE A 122 10.86 11.33 0.96
C ILE A 122 12.27 10.80 1.17
N VAL A 123 13.23 11.34 0.40
CA VAL A 123 14.63 10.96 0.46
C VAL A 123 15.22 11.32 1.83
N THR A 124 14.83 12.47 2.37
CA THR A 124 15.28 12.93 3.68
C THR A 124 14.76 12.06 4.82
N GLU A 125 13.52 11.60 4.74
CA GLU A 125 12.94 10.74 5.77
C GLU A 125 13.48 9.30 5.68
N PHE A 126 13.71 8.79 4.46
CA PHE A 126 14.30 7.46 4.26
C PHE A 126 15.79 7.36 4.58
N LYS A 127 16.56 8.44 4.38
CA LYS A 127 17.99 8.46 4.72
C LYS A 127 18.28 8.31 6.21
N LYS A 128 17.30 8.60 7.08
CA LYS A 128 17.47 8.53 8.55
C LYS A 128 17.29 7.11 9.11
N GLU A 129 16.71 6.20 8.34
CA GLU A 129 16.41 4.84 8.80
C GLU A 129 17.51 3.85 8.38
N LYS A 130 17.73 2.81 9.19
CA LYS A 130 18.63 1.72 8.81
C LYS A 130 18.11 1.03 7.55
N LEU A 131 19.02 0.75 6.61
CA LEU A 131 18.76 -0.08 5.43
C LEU A 131 18.33 -1.49 5.87
N ILE A 132 17.02 -1.72 5.89
CA ILE A 132 16.43 -3.04 6.03
C ILE A 132 15.80 -3.47 4.70
N PRO A 133 15.66 -4.77 4.43
CA PRO A 133 15.00 -5.24 3.22
C PRO A 133 13.61 -4.62 3.11
N THR A 134 13.35 -3.95 1.98
CA THR A 134 12.18 -3.10 1.81
C THR A 134 11.47 -3.45 0.51
N PHE A 135 10.18 -3.71 0.61
CA PHE A 135 9.28 -3.74 -0.54
C PHE A 135 8.68 -2.35 -0.70
N LEU A 136 9.13 -1.63 -1.73
CA LEU A 136 8.69 -0.26 -2.03
C LEU A 136 7.73 -0.27 -3.23
N PHE A 137 6.51 0.22 -3.02
CA PHE A 137 5.50 0.38 -4.05
C PHE A 137 5.27 1.86 -4.38
N ILE A 138 5.38 2.19 -5.67
CA ILE A 138 5.27 3.55 -6.22
C ILE A 138 4.35 3.52 -7.43
N ASP A 139 3.18 4.16 -7.34
CA ASP A 139 2.21 4.30 -8.45
C ASP A 139 1.62 5.72 -8.47
N PRO A 140 2.29 6.70 -9.10
CA PRO A 140 1.88 8.10 -9.07
C PRO A 140 0.67 8.41 -9.96
N TRP A 141 0.31 7.51 -10.88
CA TRP A 141 -0.71 7.78 -11.91
C TRP A 141 -1.91 6.84 -11.87
N GLY A 142 -1.91 5.80 -11.04
CA GLY A 142 -3.03 4.87 -10.93
C GLY A 142 -3.46 4.33 -12.30
N TYR A 143 -2.55 3.68 -13.05
CA TYR A 143 -2.80 3.06 -14.37
C TYR A 143 -3.89 3.74 -15.23
N LYS A 144 -3.83 5.07 -15.42
CA LYS A 144 -4.78 5.76 -16.32
C LYS A 144 -4.49 5.56 -17.82
N GLY A 145 -3.49 4.75 -18.21
CA GLY A 145 -2.97 4.76 -19.58
C GLY A 145 -2.59 3.42 -20.22
N LEU A 146 -2.68 2.29 -19.52
CA LEU A 146 -2.38 0.98 -20.13
C LEU A 146 -3.67 0.19 -20.34
N THR A 147 -4.39 0.55 -21.40
CA THR A 147 -5.47 -0.30 -21.89
C THR A 147 -4.88 -1.62 -22.44
N CYS A 148 -5.69 -2.68 -22.49
CA CYS A 148 -5.29 -3.98 -23.07
C CYS A 148 -4.70 -3.87 -24.50
N TYR A 149 -4.92 -2.74 -25.18
CA TYR A 149 -4.36 -2.45 -26.50
C TYR A 149 -2.82 -2.32 -26.49
N PHE A 150 -2.23 -1.83 -25.40
CA PHE A 150 -0.78 -1.67 -25.29
C PHE A 150 -0.04 -3.03 -25.26
N TRP A 151 -0.62 -4.03 -24.59
CA TRP A 151 -0.07 -5.39 -24.54
C TRP A 151 -0.13 -6.13 -25.88
N ARG A 152 -1.04 -5.77 -26.79
CA ARG A 152 -1.13 -6.36 -28.14
C ARG A 152 -0.07 -5.84 -29.12
N ARG A 153 0.68 -4.78 -28.78
CA ARG A 153 1.72 -4.17 -29.63
C ARG A 153 3.14 -4.61 -29.31
N ILE A 154 3.34 -5.39 -28.26
CA ILE A 154 4.66 -5.96 -27.88
C ILE A 154 4.69 -7.46 -28.22
N ARG A 155 4.22 -7.80 -29.43
CA ARG A 155 4.41 -9.11 -30.05
C ARG A 155 5.19 -8.93 -31.33
#